data_AF-A0A2S9UA95-F1
#
_entry.id   AF-A0A2S9UA95-F1
#
_cell.length_a   1.000
_cell.length_b   1.000
_cell.length_c   1.000
_cell.angle_alpha   90.00
_cell.angle_beta   90.00
_cell.angle_gamma   90.00
#
_symmetry.space_group_name_H-M   'P 1'
#
loop_
_entity.id
_entity.type
_entity.pdbx_description
1 polymer ?
#
loop_
_entity_poly.entity_id
_entity_poly.type
_entity_poly.pdbx_seq_one_letter_code
_entity_poly.pdbx_strand_id
1 'polypeptide(L)' 'MPQLSRYSDERVEELLTELASVLSKHKAPTDLSLMVLGNMVTNVINNSVAPAQRKTLARSFAEALQSSIRDDNAH' A
#
# COMPACT_ATOMS: atom_id res chain seq x y z
N MET A 1 17.02 0.58 -16.86
CA MET A 1 15.88 0.33 -17.77
C MET A 1 14.62 0.69 -17.00
N PRO A 2 13.71 1.51 -17.54
CA PRO A 2 12.47 1.82 -16.83
C PRO A 2 11.69 0.50 -16.75
N GLN A 3 11.41 0.04 -15.54
CA GLN A 3 10.45 -1.03 -15.31
C GLN A 3 9.14 -0.49 -15.88
N LEU A 4 8.71 -0.99 -17.05
CA LEU A 4 7.43 -0.65 -17.63
C LEU A 4 6.39 -0.98 -16.55
N SER A 5 5.81 0.05 -15.93
CA SER A 5 4.77 -0.16 -14.93
C SER A 5 3.69 -1.01 -15.62
N ARG A 6 3.41 -2.19 -15.09
CA ARG A 6 2.41 -3.11 -15.67
C ARG A 6 1.00 -2.51 -15.66
N TYR A 7 0.83 -1.36 -15.02
CA TYR A 7 -0.39 -0.60 -14.87
C TYR A 7 -0.13 0.83 -15.36
N SER A 8 -1.10 1.46 -16.02
CA SER A 8 -0.99 2.88 -16.34
C SER A 8 -0.93 3.68 -15.04
N ASP A 9 -0.07 4.69 -15.00
CA ASP A 9 0.08 5.57 -13.83
C ASP A 9 -1.27 6.22 -13.48
N GLU A 10 -2.06 6.60 -14.49
CA GLU A 10 -3.43 7.11 -14.36
C GLU A 10 -4.34 6.17 -13.55
N ARG A 11 -4.32 4.86 -13.83
CA ARG A 11 -5.16 3.90 -13.12
C ARG A 11 -4.74 3.73 -11.66
N VAL A 12 -3.44 3.84 -11.39
CA VAL A 12 -2.92 3.78 -10.02
C VAL A 12 -3.34 5.02 -9.24
N GLU A 13 -3.22 6.20 -9.84
CA GLU A 13 -3.62 7.48 -9.24
C GLU A 13 -5.12 7.56 -8.97
N GLU A 14 -5.97 7.08 -9.89
CA GLU A 14 -7.42 7.01 -9.67
C GLU A 14 -7.76 6.17 -8.43
N LEU A 15 -7.21 4.96 -8.34
CA LEU A 15 -7.46 4.07 -7.20
C LEU A 15 -6.96 4.68 -5.87
N LEU A 16 -5.79 5.30 -5.88
CA LEU A 16 -5.27 5.99 -4.69
C LEU A 16 -6.17 7.15 -4.25
N THR A 17 -6.67 7.93 -5.22
CA THR A 17 -7.57 9.05 -4.97
C THR A 17 -8.89 8.58 -4.36
N GLU A 18 -9.48 7.51 -4.90
CA GLU A 18 -10.71 6.93 -4.37
C GLU A 18 -10.53 6.42 -2.93
N LEU A 19 -9.45 5.70 -2.66
CA LEU A 19 -9.14 5.19 -1.31
C LEU A 19 -8.92 6.33 -0.32
N ALA A 20 -8.18 7.37 -0.70
CA ALA A 20 -7.98 8.57 0.12
C ALA A 20 -9.30 9.31 0.39
N SER A 21 -10.16 9.41 -0.63
CA SER A 21 -11.49 10.01 -0.53
C SER A 21 -12.37 9.27 0.48
N VAL A 22 -12.35 7.93 0.50
CA VAL A 22 -13.08 7.13 1.49
C VAL A 22 -12.59 7.43 2.91
N LEU A 23 -11.27 7.42 3.15
CA LEU A 23 -10.73 7.72 4.49
C LEU A 23 -11.09 9.14 4.96
N SER A 24 -11.00 10.11 4.05
CA SER A 24 -11.35 11.52 4.31
C SER A 24 -12.85 11.70 4.60
N LYS A 25 -13.72 11.08 3.79
CA LYS A 25 -15.19 11.11 3.96
C LYS A 25 -15.60 10.61 5.35
N HIS A 26 -14.94 9.58 5.85
CA HIS A 26 -15.20 9.01 7.17
C HIS A 26 -14.45 9.72 8.30
N LYS A 27 -13.66 10.76 8.00
CA LYS A 27 -12.81 11.49 8.96
C LYS A 27 -11.97 10.52 9.80
N ALA A 28 -11.45 9.47 9.16
CA ALA A 28 -10.69 8.46 9.86
C ALA A 28 -9.38 9.08 10.40
N PRO A 29 -9.12 9.05 11.72
CA PRO A 29 -7.83 9.49 12.24
C PRO A 29 -6.70 8.59 11.73
N THR A 30 -5.45 9.04 11.88
CA THR A 30 -4.27 8.36 11.33
C THR A 30 -4.16 6.91 11.81
N ASP A 31 -4.38 6.64 13.09
CA ASP A 31 -4.34 5.31 13.70
C ASP A 31 -5.40 4.37 13.09
N LEU A 32 -6.64 4.85 12.94
CA LEU A 32 -7.71 4.07 12.30
C LEU A 32 -7.41 3.81 10.82
N SER A 33 -6.91 4.82 10.10
CA SER A 33 -6.55 4.71 8.70
C SER A 33 -5.46 3.65 8.49
N LEU A 34 -4.38 3.70 9.30
CA LEU A 34 -3.31 2.72 9.26
C LEU A 34 -3.79 1.31 9.60
N MET A 35 -4.67 1.16 10.61
CA MET A 35 -5.25 -0.13 10.98
C MET A 35 -6.05 -0.74 9.82
N VAL A 36 -6.94 0.03 9.20
CA VAL A 36 -7.79 -0.45 8.10
C VAL A 36 -6.98 -0.79 6.86
N LEU A 37 -6.01 0.05 6.49
CA LEU A 37 -5.11 -0.20 5.36
C LEU A 37 -4.26 -1.47 5.60
N GLY A 38 -3.74 -1.66 6.82
CA GLY A 38 -3.03 -2.87 7.20
C GLY A 38 -3.90 -4.14 7.11
N ASN A 39 -5.16 -4.06 7.56
CA ASN A 39 -6.12 -5.15 7.41
C ASN A 39 -6.44 -5.46 5.95
N MET A 40 -6.55 -4.43 5.10
CA MET A 40 -6.77 -4.59 3.66
C MET A 40 -5.60 -5.32 2.99
N VAL A 41 -4.36 -4.91 3.27
CA VAL A 41 -3.16 -5.59 2.77
C VAL A 41 -3.12 -7.05 3.24
N THR A 42 -3.41 -7.29 4.53
CA THR A 42 -3.46 -8.65 5.10
C THR A 42 -4.50 -9.51 4.40
N ASN A 43 -5.68 -8.95 4.13
CA ASN A 43 -6.75 -9.64 3.41
C ASN A 43 -6.35 -10.00 1.97
N VAL A 44 -5.68 -9.10 1.25
CA VAL A 44 -5.16 -9.37 -0.10
C VAL A 44 -4.14 -10.51 -0.08
N ILE A 45 -3.18 -10.47 0.85
CA ILE A 45 -2.14 -11.51 0.95
C ILE A 45 -2.76 -12.88 1.32
N ASN A 46 -3.73 -12.91 2.22
CA ASN A 46 -4.33 -14.17 2.65
C ASN A 46 -5.23 -14.80 1.58
N ASN A 47 -5.90 -14.01 0.75
CA ASN A 47 -6.87 -14.54 -0.23
C ASN A 47 -6.30 -14.67 -1.65
N SER A 48 -5.34 -13.85 -2.03
CA SER A 48 -4.84 -13.77 -3.42
C SER A 48 -3.44 -14.34 -3.60
N VAL A 49 -2.79 -14.80 -2.53
CA VAL A 49 -1.39 -15.29 -2.56
C VAL A 49 -1.30 -16.70 -1.97
N ALA A 50 -0.55 -17.56 -2.66
CA ALA A 50 -0.30 -18.92 -2.22
C ALA A 50 0.34 -18.94 -0.82
N PRO A 51 -0.09 -19.84 0.10
CA PRO A 51 0.38 -19.85 1.50
C PRO A 51 1.90 -19.80 1.65
N ALA A 52 2.63 -20.52 0.80
CA ALA A 52 4.09 -20.56 0.82
C ALA A 52 4.77 -19.21 0.53
N GLN A 53 4.10 -18.30 -0.17
CA GLN A 53 4.67 -17.01 -0.60
C GLN A 53 4.26 -15.83 0.29
N ARG A 54 3.21 -15.99 1.12
CA ARG A 54 2.62 -14.89 1.91
C ARG A 54 3.64 -14.16 2.78
N LYS A 55 4.45 -14.90 3.54
CA LYS A 55 5.45 -14.31 4.44
C LYS A 55 6.54 -13.54 3.68
N THR A 56 7.01 -14.11 2.57
CA THR A 56 8.01 -13.47 1.72
C THR A 56 7.46 -12.18 1.11
N LEU A 57 6.24 -12.22 0.55
CA LEU A 57 5.61 -11.04 -0.03
C LEU A 57 5.34 -9.96 1.02
N ALA A 58 4.84 -10.33 2.20
CA ALA A 58 4.60 -9.39 3.29
C ALA A 58 5.90 -8.68 3.73
N ARG A 59 7.02 -9.42 3.77
CA ARG A 59 8.34 -8.84 4.08
C ARG A 59 8.76 -7.83 3.01
N SER A 60 8.72 -8.22 1.74
CA SER A 60 9.10 -7.31 0.64
C SER A 60 8.20 -6.07 0.58
N PHE A 61 6.91 -6.21 0.87
CA PHE A 61 5.99 -5.08 1.00
C PHE A 61 6.41 -4.13 2.13
N ALA A 62 6.75 -4.67 3.30
CA ALA A 62 7.19 -3.86 4.44
C ALA A 62 8.52 -3.14 4.16
N GLU A 63 9.47 -3.80 3.50
CA GLU A 63 10.74 -3.20 3.06
C GLU A 63 10.51 -2.07 2.05
N ALA A 64 9.63 -2.29 1.06
CA ALA A 64 9.27 -1.26 0.08
C ALA A 64 8.61 -0.04 0.75
N LEU A 65 7.70 -0.28 1.71
CA LEU A 65 7.07 0.78 2.50
C LEU A 65 8.12 1.61 3.26
N GLN A 66 9.04 0.94 3.96
CA GLN A 66 10.13 1.62 4.69
C GLN A 66 11.00 2.45 3.75
N SER A 67 11.35 1.92 2.57
CA SER A 67 12.16 2.64 1.58
C SER A 67 11.45 3.85 0.95
N SER A 68 10.12 3.87 1.00
CA SER A 68 9.30 4.92 0.38
C SER A 68 9.02 6.09 1.34
N ILE A 69 9.18 5.87 2.65
CA ILE A 69 9.09 6.92 3.65
C ILE A 69 10.40 7.71 3.58
N ARG A 70 10.32 8.96 3.14
CA ARG A 70 11.46 9.86 3.12
C ARG A 70 11.73 10.35 4.54
N ASP A 71 12.98 10.30 4.96
CA ASP A 71 13.42 11.16 6.05
C ASP A 71 13.57 12.57 5.47
N ASP A 72 12.83 13.55 5.99
CA ASP A 72 12.97 14.97 5.63
C ASP A 72 14.39 15.54 5.94
N ASN A 73 15.32 14.71 6.40
CA ASN A 73 16.73 15.02 6.64
C ASN A 73 17.67 14.72 5.47
N ALA A 74 17.17 14.27 4.32
CA ALA A 74 17.95 14.15 3.10
C ALA A 74 17.89 15.47 2.30
N HIS A 75 18.79 16.40 2.68
CA HIS A 75 19.24 17.63 1.99
C HIS A 75 18.34 18.30 0.95
#